data_AF-A0A952XGN6-F1
#
_entry.id   AF-A0A952XGN6-F1
#
_cell.length_a   1.000
_cell.length_b   1.000
_cell.length_c   1.000
_cell.angle_alpha   90.00
_cell.angle_beta   90.00
_cell.angle_gamma   90.00
#
_symmetry.space_group_name_H-M   'P 1'
#
loop_
_entity.id
_entity.type
_entity.pdbx_description
1 polymer ?
#
loop_
_entity_poly.entity_id
_entity_poly.type
_entity_poly.pdbx_seq_one_letter_code
_entity_poly.pdbx_strand_id
1 'polypeptide(L)'
;MAHGSMLARWKMLAAASAAALLAACATAPPTPEELELQAWRAATAADTPSAYDAYLRSYSDWPNAEAARQRVQGLLAEERAAWARTARLDTEEAYESYLSLYPWGPDAPRADQRRAELAAPRLAAQERAEWAEVRRIDRIEAYEQFLQRWPASANSDQARSRLEYLWNTDEGAWVRARRLNSPGGYADFLRAYPRSPFAIEARAALDEFQRRDDYAWDSARRRDSIREYERYLRDFPDGYHRRDAEHRIFQIRADERLAWDRARRIDSILAYEDYRRRWPDGDYRRDAERRMDQLRQNAASPPPAPPPPPGARPPQQGAGGGQTPPASPPPPPPAYQPPVQPAAPPSPPPAYQPPPPAPPPPPPPAAQPQSEAPVESGEGREEQPPNQAPQ
;
A
#
# COMPACT_ATOMS: atom_id res chain seq x y z
N MET A 1 -56.88 -40.77 48.45
CA MET A 1 -57.60 -40.26 47.25
C MET A 1 -56.99 -38.94 46.87
N ALA A 2 -56.62 -38.81 45.58
CA ALA A 2 -56.53 -37.60 44.72
C ALA A 2 -56.01 -36.27 45.31
N HIS A 3 -55.26 -35.42 44.62
CA HIS A 3 -54.50 -35.41 43.37
C HIS A 3 -53.83 -34.02 43.35
N GLY A 4 -52.70 -33.90 42.64
CA GLY A 4 -52.29 -32.63 42.03
C GLY A 4 -51.14 -31.93 42.72
N SER A 5 -50.04 -31.73 41.98
CA SER A 5 -49.44 -30.42 41.70
C SER A 5 -47.99 -30.58 41.19
N MET A 6 -47.63 -29.64 40.30
CA MET A 6 -46.28 -29.15 39.99
C MET A 6 -45.36 -29.95 39.06
N LEU A 7 -45.15 -29.32 37.88
CA LEU A 7 -43.84 -28.89 37.36
C LEU A 7 -42.66 -29.86 37.56
N ALA A 8 -42.19 -30.47 36.48
CA ALA A 8 -40.83 -30.22 35.97
C ALA A 8 -40.60 -31.00 34.68
N ARG A 9 -40.11 -30.28 33.66
CA ARG A 9 -38.98 -30.60 32.77
C ARG A 9 -38.78 -32.10 32.48
N TRP A 10 -38.69 -32.46 31.21
CA TRP A 10 -37.55 -33.21 30.67
C TRP A 10 -37.33 -32.84 29.20
N LYS A 11 -36.05 -32.66 28.87
CA LYS A 11 -35.53 -32.39 27.52
C LYS A 11 -35.72 -33.63 26.65
N MET A 12 -36.14 -33.44 25.40
CA MET A 12 -35.68 -34.28 24.29
C MET A 12 -35.34 -33.40 23.09
N LEU A 13 -34.25 -33.79 22.45
CA LEU A 13 -33.45 -33.08 21.47
C LEU A 13 -34.11 -32.90 20.11
N ALA A 14 -33.56 -31.92 19.39
CA ALA A 14 -33.45 -31.84 17.92
C ALA A 14 -34.76 -31.67 17.14
N ALA A 15 -35.27 -30.44 17.12
CA ALA A 15 -36.05 -29.96 15.99
C ALA A 15 -35.11 -29.78 14.79
N ALA A 16 -35.03 -30.81 13.95
CA ALA A 16 -34.76 -30.63 12.52
C ALA A 16 -35.73 -29.54 12.02
N SER A 17 -35.28 -28.56 11.26
CA SER A 17 -35.09 -28.88 9.85
C SER A 17 -34.18 -27.88 9.16
N ALA A 18 -33.06 -28.41 8.65
CA ALA A 18 -32.35 -27.87 7.50
C ALA A 18 -33.25 -27.66 6.26
N ALA A 19 -34.47 -28.22 6.25
CA ALA A 19 -35.46 -27.98 5.20
C ALA A 19 -35.96 -26.53 5.10
N ALA A 20 -35.92 -25.75 6.19
CA ALA A 20 -36.29 -24.32 6.13
C ALA A 20 -35.16 -23.42 5.59
N LEU A 21 -33.91 -23.91 5.57
CA LEU A 21 -32.76 -23.21 4.98
C LEU A 21 -32.41 -23.70 3.55
N LEU A 22 -32.91 -24.87 3.13
CA LEU A 22 -32.71 -25.40 1.78
C LEU A 22 -33.85 -25.06 0.79
N ALA A 23 -35.01 -24.60 1.26
CA ALA A 23 -36.14 -24.23 0.41
C ALA A 23 -36.05 -22.83 -0.22
N ALA A 24 -35.02 -22.03 0.11
CA ALA A 24 -34.84 -20.69 -0.44
C ALA A 24 -33.92 -20.62 -1.69
N CYS A 25 -33.31 -21.74 -2.11
CA CYS A 25 -32.33 -21.77 -3.21
C CYS A 25 -32.48 -22.97 -4.17
N ALA A 26 -33.68 -23.49 -4.40
CA ALA A 26 -33.91 -24.57 -5.37
C ALA A 26 -34.91 -24.13 -6.45
N THR A 27 -34.48 -23.25 -7.34
CA THR A 27 -35.18 -23.04 -8.61
C THR A 27 -35.10 -24.34 -9.42
N ALA A 28 -36.24 -24.85 -9.90
CA ALA A 28 -36.28 -25.99 -10.81
C ALA A 28 -35.34 -25.75 -12.02
N PRO A 29 -34.71 -26.79 -12.58
CA PRO A 29 -33.92 -26.62 -13.80
C PRO A 29 -34.82 -26.06 -14.91
N PRO A 30 -34.33 -25.09 -15.69
CA PRO A 30 -35.13 -24.43 -16.71
C PRO A 30 -35.61 -25.42 -17.76
N THR A 31 -36.83 -25.21 -18.27
CA THR A 31 -37.38 -26.08 -19.35
C THR A 31 -36.66 -25.81 -20.68
N PRO A 32 -36.72 -26.74 -21.66
CA PRO A 32 -36.18 -26.50 -22.99
C PRO A 32 -36.72 -25.23 -23.65
N GLU A 33 -38.00 -24.90 -23.42
CA GLU A 33 -38.64 -23.66 -23.90
C GLU A 33 -38.08 -22.42 -23.20
N GLU A 34 -37.82 -22.48 -21.90
CA GLU A 34 -37.22 -21.37 -21.15
C GLU A 34 -35.78 -21.10 -21.59
N LEU A 35 -35.01 -22.17 -21.87
CA LEU A 35 -33.66 -22.09 -22.40
C LEU A 35 -33.64 -21.53 -23.83
N GLU A 36 -34.58 -21.96 -24.69
CA GLU A 36 -34.73 -21.42 -26.04
C GLU A 36 -35.06 -19.92 -26.01
N LEU A 37 -36.02 -19.52 -25.17
CA LEU A 37 -36.41 -18.12 -25.02
C LEU A 37 -35.25 -17.27 -24.50
N GLN A 38 -34.44 -17.80 -23.58
CA GLN A 38 -33.24 -17.13 -23.10
C GLN A 38 -32.22 -16.95 -24.22
N ALA A 39 -31.95 -18.00 -25.01
CA ALA A 39 -31.03 -17.95 -26.14
C ALA A 39 -31.52 -16.97 -27.23
N TRP A 40 -32.83 -16.96 -27.52
CA TRP A 40 -33.44 -16.02 -28.45
C TRP A 40 -33.35 -14.57 -27.97
N ARG A 41 -33.61 -14.30 -26.68
CA ARG A 41 -33.40 -12.98 -26.06
C ARG A 41 -31.96 -12.52 -26.16
N ALA A 42 -31.00 -13.43 -25.95
CA ALA A 42 -29.59 -13.11 -26.11
C ALA A 42 -29.23 -12.77 -27.56
N ALA A 43 -29.73 -13.57 -28.52
CA ALA A 43 -29.49 -13.35 -29.95
C ALA A 43 -30.07 -12.01 -30.43
N THR A 44 -31.31 -11.71 -30.05
CA THR A 44 -31.97 -10.44 -30.40
C THR A 44 -31.40 -9.23 -29.67
N ALA A 45 -30.91 -9.39 -28.45
CA ALA A 45 -30.24 -8.30 -27.73
C ALA A 45 -28.87 -7.96 -28.35
N ALA A 46 -28.14 -8.96 -28.85
CA ALA A 46 -26.86 -8.76 -29.52
C ALA A 46 -27.04 -8.29 -30.97
N ASP A 47 -28.08 -8.77 -31.67
CA ASP A 47 -28.45 -8.45 -33.05
C ASP A 47 -27.29 -8.53 -34.07
N THR A 48 -26.47 -9.57 -33.94
CA THR A 48 -25.36 -9.86 -34.86
C THR A 48 -25.55 -11.21 -35.54
N PRO A 49 -24.97 -11.41 -36.75
CA PRO A 49 -25.03 -12.72 -37.41
C PRO A 49 -24.53 -13.86 -36.53
N SER A 50 -23.43 -13.66 -35.80
CA SER A 50 -22.85 -14.69 -34.92
C SER A 50 -23.75 -15.07 -33.74
N ALA A 51 -24.52 -14.13 -33.20
CA ALA A 51 -25.45 -14.41 -32.10
C ALA A 51 -26.66 -15.22 -32.57
N TYR A 52 -27.21 -14.91 -33.75
CA TYR A 52 -28.26 -15.71 -34.38
C TYR A 52 -27.74 -17.09 -34.84
N ASP A 53 -26.52 -17.17 -35.36
CA ASP A 53 -25.89 -18.45 -35.71
C ASP A 53 -25.69 -19.34 -34.48
N ALA A 54 -25.30 -18.77 -33.33
CA ALA A 54 -25.19 -19.50 -32.08
C ALA A 54 -26.54 -20.06 -31.62
N TYR A 55 -27.60 -19.27 -31.72
CA TYR A 55 -28.97 -19.72 -31.48
C TYR A 55 -29.36 -20.86 -32.44
N LEU A 56 -29.10 -20.70 -33.74
CA LEU A 56 -29.44 -21.68 -34.78
C LEU A 56 -28.71 -23.02 -34.64
N ARG A 57 -27.52 -23.06 -34.01
CA ARG A 57 -26.81 -24.33 -33.74
C ARG A 57 -27.54 -25.23 -32.75
N SER A 58 -28.27 -24.64 -31.81
CA SER A 58 -28.97 -25.38 -30.75
C SER A 58 -30.47 -25.54 -31.04
N TYR A 59 -31.04 -24.60 -31.79
CA TYR A 59 -32.49 -24.45 -31.97
C TYR A 59 -32.88 -24.33 -33.45
N SER A 60 -32.25 -25.07 -34.36
CA SER A 60 -32.47 -24.96 -35.82
C SER A 60 -33.90 -25.24 -36.28
N ASP A 61 -34.66 -26.05 -35.54
CA ASP A 61 -36.03 -26.47 -35.92
C ASP A 61 -37.10 -25.85 -35.01
N TRP A 62 -36.71 -24.92 -34.14
CA TRP A 62 -37.60 -24.26 -33.19
C TRP A 62 -38.35 -23.07 -33.82
N PRO A 63 -39.45 -22.60 -33.20
CA PRO A 63 -40.29 -21.55 -33.78
C PRO A 63 -39.55 -20.25 -34.18
N ASN A 64 -38.53 -19.82 -33.43
CA ASN A 64 -37.78 -18.60 -33.75
C ASN A 64 -36.63 -18.83 -34.75
N ALA A 65 -36.36 -20.06 -35.19
CA ALA A 65 -35.29 -20.37 -36.14
C ALA A 65 -35.44 -19.65 -37.47
N GLU A 66 -36.65 -19.59 -38.01
CA GLU A 66 -36.89 -18.91 -39.27
C GLU A 66 -36.71 -17.39 -39.15
N ALA A 67 -37.18 -16.80 -38.05
CA ALA A 67 -36.94 -15.39 -37.74
C ALA A 67 -35.44 -15.08 -37.61
N ALA A 68 -34.67 -15.96 -36.95
CA ALA A 68 -33.22 -15.83 -36.85
C ALA A 68 -32.54 -15.84 -38.23
N ARG A 69 -32.89 -16.81 -39.10
CA ARG A 69 -32.35 -16.88 -40.47
C ARG A 69 -32.66 -15.63 -41.29
N GLN A 70 -33.90 -15.15 -41.21
CA GLN A 70 -34.32 -13.93 -41.92
C GLN A 70 -33.57 -12.70 -41.40
N ARG A 71 -33.36 -12.59 -40.08
CA ARG A 71 -32.61 -11.46 -39.51
C ARG A 71 -31.14 -11.49 -39.94
N VAL A 72 -30.49 -12.66 -39.96
CA VAL A 72 -29.14 -12.81 -40.51
C VAL A 72 -29.07 -12.31 -41.95
N GLN A 73 -30.00 -12.71 -42.81
CA GLN A 73 -30.04 -12.25 -44.21
C GLN A 73 -30.25 -10.74 -44.32
N GLY A 74 -31.11 -10.16 -43.48
CA GLY A 74 -31.34 -8.72 -43.41
C GLY A 74 -30.08 -7.95 -43.00
N LEU A 75 -29.42 -8.38 -41.93
CA LEU A 75 -28.16 -7.79 -41.47
C LEU A 75 -27.08 -7.82 -42.55
N LEU A 76 -26.92 -8.96 -43.23
CA LEU A 76 -25.97 -9.09 -44.33
C LEU A 76 -26.34 -8.19 -45.53
N ALA A 77 -27.63 -7.93 -45.78
CA ALA A 77 -28.06 -7.01 -46.84
C ALA A 77 -27.80 -5.54 -46.49
N GLU A 78 -28.05 -5.16 -45.23
CA GLU A 78 -27.75 -3.83 -44.70
C GLU A 78 -26.25 -3.53 -44.77
N GLU A 79 -25.41 -4.49 -44.36
CA GLU A 79 -23.95 -4.40 -44.42
C GLU A 79 -23.46 -4.25 -45.87
N ARG A 80 -23.93 -5.09 -46.81
CA ARG A 80 -23.55 -4.97 -48.24
C ARG A 80 -23.90 -3.61 -48.82
N ALA A 81 -25.07 -3.07 -48.45
CA ALA A 81 -25.49 -1.74 -48.88
C ALA A 81 -24.62 -0.64 -48.26
N ALA A 82 -24.20 -0.80 -47.00
CA ALA A 82 -23.26 0.11 -46.35
C ALA A 82 -21.89 0.06 -47.01
N TRP A 83 -21.36 -1.13 -47.27
CA TRP A 83 -20.08 -1.34 -47.96
C TRP A 83 -20.08 -0.68 -49.34
N ALA A 84 -21.14 -0.87 -50.14
CA ALA A 84 -21.27 -0.25 -51.45
C ALA A 84 -21.25 1.29 -51.39
N ARG A 85 -21.76 1.90 -50.31
CA ARG A 85 -21.66 3.35 -50.10
C ARG A 85 -20.25 3.74 -49.67
N THR A 86 -19.64 3.01 -48.73
CA THR A 86 -18.28 3.27 -48.24
C THR A 86 -17.27 3.21 -49.37
N ALA A 87 -17.30 2.17 -50.21
CA ALA A 87 -16.42 2.03 -51.35
C ALA A 87 -16.62 3.11 -52.43
N ARG A 88 -17.81 3.73 -52.51
CA ARG A 88 -18.05 4.87 -53.41
C ARG A 88 -17.50 6.18 -52.86
N LEU A 89 -17.51 6.35 -51.53
CA LEU A 89 -16.98 7.55 -50.87
C LEU A 89 -15.45 7.52 -50.80
N ASP A 90 -14.86 6.35 -50.52
CA ASP A 90 -13.41 6.12 -50.41
C ASP A 90 -12.68 7.16 -49.53
N THR A 91 -13.21 7.41 -48.33
CA THR A 91 -12.65 8.36 -47.34
C THR A 91 -12.40 7.66 -46.01
N GLU A 92 -11.44 8.17 -45.24
CA GLU A 92 -11.09 7.66 -43.89
C GLU A 92 -12.35 7.56 -43.01
N GLU A 93 -13.15 8.63 -42.97
CA GLU A 93 -14.36 8.75 -42.15
C GLU A 93 -15.47 7.75 -42.57
N ALA A 94 -15.60 7.47 -43.87
CA ALA A 94 -16.57 6.50 -44.37
C ALA A 94 -16.19 5.07 -43.95
N TYR A 95 -14.90 4.71 -44.03
CA TYR A 95 -14.43 3.41 -43.59
C TYR A 95 -14.48 3.26 -42.06
N GLU A 96 -14.19 4.31 -41.29
CA GLU A 96 -14.38 4.32 -39.84
C GLU A 96 -15.84 4.07 -39.44
N SER A 97 -16.77 4.80 -40.06
CA SER A 97 -18.20 4.65 -39.81
C SER A 97 -18.68 3.23 -40.13
N TYR A 98 -18.20 2.67 -41.24
CA TYR A 98 -18.50 1.29 -41.63
C TYR A 98 -18.02 0.28 -40.59
N LEU A 99 -16.77 0.40 -40.13
CA LEU A 99 -16.18 -0.51 -39.15
C LEU A 99 -16.82 -0.40 -37.76
N SER A 100 -17.32 0.78 -37.39
CA SER A 100 -18.05 0.96 -36.14
C SER A 100 -19.40 0.26 -36.16
N LEU A 101 -20.09 0.22 -37.31
CA LEU A 101 -21.42 -0.36 -37.44
C LEU A 101 -21.39 -1.85 -37.78
N TYR A 102 -20.40 -2.26 -38.58
CA TYR A 102 -20.28 -3.62 -39.12
C TYR A 102 -18.89 -4.21 -38.87
N PRO A 103 -18.38 -4.24 -37.63
CA PRO A 103 -17.07 -4.83 -37.33
C PRO A 103 -17.00 -6.33 -37.63
N TRP A 104 -18.16 -6.98 -37.75
CA TRP A 104 -18.33 -8.39 -38.09
C TRP A 104 -18.46 -8.67 -39.59
N GLY A 105 -18.54 -7.63 -40.43
CA GLY A 105 -18.79 -7.77 -41.87
C GLY A 105 -17.62 -8.47 -42.59
N PRO A 106 -17.87 -9.27 -43.66
CA PRO A 106 -16.81 -9.88 -44.46
C PRO A 106 -15.81 -8.88 -45.04
N ASP A 107 -16.24 -7.65 -45.33
CA ASP A 107 -15.37 -6.59 -45.85
C ASP A 107 -14.67 -5.77 -44.75
N ALA A 108 -14.90 -6.06 -43.45
CA ALA A 108 -14.28 -5.31 -42.35
C ALA A 108 -12.73 -5.33 -42.41
N PRO A 109 -12.03 -6.45 -42.67
CA PRO A 109 -10.57 -6.42 -42.81
C PRO A 109 -10.10 -5.53 -43.98
N ARG A 110 -10.85 -5.53 -45.09
CA ARG A 110 -10.54 -4.71 -46.27
C ARG A 110 -10.79 -3.22 -46.02
N ALA A 111 -11.89 -2.91 -45.33
CA ALA A 111 -12.22 -1.56 -44.88
C ALA A 111 -11.14 -1.01 -43.94
N ASP A 112 -10.67 -1.84 -43.00
CA ASP A 112 -9.62 -1.48 -42.03
C ASP A 112 -8.30 -1.16 -42.73
N GLN A 113 -7.89 -2.03 -43.67
CA GLN A 113 -6.71 -1.81 -44.50
C GLN A 113 -6.84 -0.51 -45.30
N ARG A 114 -7.96 -0.30 -46.00
CA ARG A 114 -8.14 0.88 -46.84
C ARG A 114 -8.19 2.17 -46.02
N ARG A 115 -8.85 2.16 -44.86
CA ARG A 115 -8.80 3.26 -43.89
C ARG A 115 -7.36 3.59 -43.50
N ALA A 116 -6.56 2.58 -43.17
CA ALA A 116 -5.16 2.77 -42.77
C ALA A 116 -4.31 3.37 -43.91
N GLU A 117 -4.51 2.91 -45.15
CA GLU A 117 -3.86 3.48 -46.34
C GLU A 117 -4.20 4.96 -46.54
N LEU A 118 -5.49 5.32 -46.42
CA LEU A 118 -5.97 6.70 -46.58
C LEU A 118 -5.49 7.61 -45.44
N ALA A 119 -5.39 7.09 -44.21
CA ALA A 119 -4.91 7.82 -43.05
C ALA A 119 -3.38 8.04 -43.08
N ALA A 120 -2.62 7.18 -43.78
CA ALA A 120 -1.16 7.16 -43.72
C ALA A 120 -0.48 8.50 -44.04
N PRO A 121 -0.88 9.28 -45.09
CA PRO A 121 -0.25 10.56 -45.38
C PRO A 121 -0.47 11.60 -44.27
N ARG A 122 -1.68 11.65 -43.69
CA ARG A 122 -2.03 12.54 -42.59
C ARG A 122 -1.24 12.19 -41.33
N LEU A 123 -1.21 10.90 -40.97
CA LEU A 123 -0.45 10.41 -39.81
C LEU A 123 1.05 10.66 -39.98
N ALA A 124 1.60 10.45 -41.17
CA ALA A 124 3.01 10.76 -41.45
C ALA A 124 3.30 12.27 -41.37
N ALA A 125 2.38 13.14 -41.77
CA ALA A 125 2.54 14.58 -41.62
C ALA A 125 2.50 15.02 -40.14
N GLN A 126 1.58 14.43 -39.37
CA GLN A 126 1.46 14.68 -37.93
C GLN A 126 2.72 14.23 -37.18
N GLU A 127 3.21 13.02 -37.46
CA GLU A 127 4.44 12.50 -36.88
C GLU A 127 5.65 13.38 -37.20
N ARG A 128 5.80 13.83 -38.45
CA ARG A 128 6.89 14.75 -38.83
C ARG A 128 6.83 16.08 -38.09
N ALA A 129 5.64 16.63 -37.91
CA ALA A 129 5.44 17.88 -37.18
C ALA A 129 5.78 17.72 -35.69
N GLU A 130 5.29 16.65 -35.06
CA GLU A 130 5.62 16.34 -33.67
C GLU A 130 7.11 16.06 -33.48
N TRP A 131 7.74 15.34 -34.41
CA TRP A 131 9.17 15.08 -34.37
C TRP A 131 10.01 16.37 -34.47
N ALA A 132 9.65 17.28 -35.37
CA ALA A 132 10.30 18.58 -35.49
C ALA A 132 10.18 19.39 -34.19
N GLU A 133 9.02 19.35 -33.54
CA GLU A 133 8.78 20.03 -32.28
C GLU A 133 9.56 19.41 -31.12
N VAL A 134 9.57 18.08 -31.02
CA VAL A 134 10.32 17.35 -29.98
C VAL A 134 11.81 17.66 -30.08
N ARG A 135 12.37 17.71 -31.30
CA ARG A 135 13.76 18.12 -31.52
C ARG A 135 14.01 19.59 -31.20
N ARG A 136 13.02 20.46 -31.33
CA ARG A 136 13.11 21.88 -30.98
C ARG A 136 13.09 22.08 -29.46
N ILE A 137 12.26 21.30 -28.75
CA ILE A 137 12.17 21.33 -27.28
C ILE A 137 13.40 20.67 -26.66
N ASP A 138 13.82 19.52 -27.21
CA ASP A 138 14.98 18.74 -26.81
C ASP A 138 15.03 18.38 -25.31
N ARG A 139 13.90 17.89 -24.77
CA ARG A 139 13.76 17.49 -23.36
C ARG A 139 13.23 16.07 -23.21
N ILE A 140 13.61 15.44 -22.09
CA ILE A 140 13.23 14.07 -21.71
C ILE A 140 11.72 13.85 -21.86
N GLU A 141 10.90 14.72 -21.27
CA GLU A 141 9.44 14.58 -21.29
C GLU A 141 8.87 14.63 -22.71
N ALA A 142 9.44 15.46 -23.59
CA ALA A 142 8.98 15.56 -24.98
C ALA A 142 9.28 14.27 -25.76
N TYR A 143 10.49 13.71 -25.60
CA TYR A 143 10.85 12.44 -26.22
C TYR A 143 10.06 11.25 -25.66
N GLU A 144 9.79 11.20 -24.35
CA GLU A 144 8.95 10.17 -23.74
C GLU A 144 7.52 10.21 -24.30
N GLN A 145 6.92 11.39 -24.42
CA GLN A 145 5.58 11.55 -25.00
C GLN A 145 5.54 11.16 -26.48
N PHE A 146 6.56 11.55 -27.25
CA PHE A 146 6.69 11.17 -28.65
C PHE A 146 6.74 9.65 -28.81
N LEU A 147 7.59 8.97 -28.02
CA LEU A 147 7.73 7.51 -28.06
C LEU A 147 6.47 6.78 -27.57
N GLN A 148 5.69 7.39 -26.67
CA GLN A 148 4.41 6.83 -26.25
C GLN A 148 3.37 6.86 -27.38
N ARG A 149 3.32 7.96 -28.14
CA ARG A 149 2.35 8.13 -29.24
C ARG A 149 2.77 7.44 -30.52
N TRP A 150 4.08 7.42 -30.79
CA TRP A 150 4.69 6.87 -32.00
C TRP A 150 5.73 5.81 -31.63
N PRO A 151 5.34 4.67 -31.03
CA PRO A 151 6.30 3.69 -30.49
C PRO A 151 7.11 2.94 -31.56
N ALA A 152 6.65 2.92 -32.80
CA ALA A 152 7.29 2.19 -33.91
C ALA A 152 7.36 3.04 -35.20
N SER A 153 7.54 4.36 -35.06
CA SER A 153 7.76 5.25 -36.21
C SER A 153 9.20 5.20 -36.73
N ALA A 154 9.40 5.76 -37.92
CA ALA A 154 10.73 5.92 -38.53
C ALA A 154 11.71 6.74 -37.65
N ASN A 155 11.20 7.62 -36.78
CA ASN A 155 12.01 8.44 -35.88
C ASN A 155 12.13 7.86 -34.46
N SER A 156 11.50 6.71 -34.17
CA SER A 156 11.50 6.12 -32.82
C SER A 156 12.91 5.78 -32.32
N ASP A 157 13.77 5.22 -33.18
CA ASP A 157 15.13 4.87 -32.77
C ASP A 157 15.98 6.11 -32.49
N GLN A 158 15.86 7.15 -33.32
CA GLN A 158 16.53 8.42 -33.08
C GLN A 158 16.05 9.07 -31.78
N ALA A 159 14.74 9.02 -31.51
CA ALA A 159 14.14 9.52 -30.28
C ALA A 159 14.67 8.76 -29.05
N ARG A 160 14.76 7.42 -29.11
CA ARG A 160 15.32 6.59 -28.03
C ARG A 160 16.78 6.91 -27.76
N SER A 161 17.61 6.98 -28.80
CA SER A 161 19.03 7.31 -28.64
C SER A 161 19.22 8.71 -28.06
N ARG A 162 18.41 9.69 -28.49
CA ARG A 162 18.48 11.03 -27.91
C ARG A 162 18.00 11.07 -26.46
N LEU A 163 16.92 10.37 -26.13
CA LEU A 163 16.42 10.24 -24.78
C LEU A 163 17.46 9.59 -23.85
N GLU A 164 18.12 8.53 -24.30
CA GLU A 164 19.21 7.88 -23.56
C GLU A 164 20.36 8.85 -23.29
N TYR A 165 20.77 9.64 -24.30
CA TYR A 165 21.78 10.68 -24.11
C TYR A 165 21.34 11.70 -23.05
N LEU A 166 20.11 12.22 -23.13
CA LEU A 166 19.59 13.20 -22.17
C LEU A 166 19.54 12.64 -20.75
N TRP A 167 19.26 11.35 -20.57
CA TRP A 167 19.30 10.73 -19.24
C TRP A 167 20.72 10.67 -18.64
N ASN A 168 21.77 10.78 -19.45
CA ASN A 168 23.16 10.77 -19.00
C ASN A 168 23.73 12.18 -18.73
N THR A 169 22.92 13.23 -18.85
CA THR A 169 23.31 14.62 -18.51
C THR A 169 22.96 14.96 -17.06
N ASP A 170 23.40 16.15 -16.61
CA ASP A 170 22.99 16.70 -15.32
C ASP A 170 21.49 17.03 -15.29
N GLU A 171 20.92 17.52 -16.39
CA GLU A 171 19.47 17.69 -16.53
C GLU A 171 18.72 16.37 -16.37
N GLY A 172 19.20 15.27 -16.97
CA GLY A 172 18.61 13.95 -16.78
C GLY A 172 18.71 13.46 -15.33
N ALA A 173 19.85 13.67 -14.69
CA ALA A 173 20.01 13.35 -13.27
C ALA A 173 19.08 14.21 -12.38
N TRP A 174 18.88 15.47 -12.73
CA TRP A 174 17.96 16.38 -12.05
C TRP A 174 16.51 15.93 -12.20
N VAL A 175 16.08 15.57 -13.42
CA VAL A 175 14.75 15.02 -13.67
C VAL A 175 14.52 13.75 -12.84
N ARG A 176 15.51 12.84 -12.74
CA ARG A 176 15.42 11.67 -11.85
C ARG A 176 15.24 12.07 -10.38
N ALA A 177 16.04 13.01 -9.89
CA ALA A 177 15.97 13.47 -8.50
C ALA A 177 14.59 14.07 -8.17
N ARG A 178 14.04 14.89 -9.08
CA ARG A 178 12.70 15.45 -8.96
C ARG A 178 11.60 14.40 -9.00
N ARG A 179 11.71 13.39 -9.88
CA ARG A 179 10.73 12.29 -9.98
C ARG A 179 10.74 11.41 -8.73
N LEU A 180 11.93 11.13 -8.17
CA LEU A 180 12.05 10.39 -6.91
C LEU A 180 11.54 11.21 -5.72
N ASN A 181 11.71 12.53 -5.78
CA ASN A 181 11.28 13.51 -4.79
C ASN A 181 11.59 13.08 -3.35
N SER A 182 12.83 12.71 -3.10
CA SER A 182 13.29 12.22 -1.80
C SER A 182 14.60 12.87 -1.40
N PRO A 183 14.90 12.96 -0.10
CA PRO A 183 16.19 13.46 0.37
C PRO A 183 17.37 12.74 -0.28
N GLY A 184 17.30 11.40 -0.42
CA GLY A 184 18.33 10.60 -1.09
C GLY A 184 18.54 11.01 -2.56
N GLY A 185 17.46 11.17 -3.32
CA GLY A 185 17.55 11.54 -4.74
C GLY A 185 18.20 12.90 -4.98
N TYR A 186 17.81 13.91 -4.19
CA TYR A 186 18.42 15.23 -4.28
C TYR A 186 19.87 15.24 -3.79
N ALA A 187 20.20 14.48 -2.74
CA ALA A 187 21.57 14.35 -2.25
C ALA A 187 22.48 13.64 -3.26
N ASP A 188 22.00 12.58 -3.93
CA ASP A 188 22.74 11.87 -4.97
C ASP A 188 23.00 12.76 -6.18
N PHE A 189 22.00 13.54 -6.60
CA PHE A 189 22.17 14.55 -7.65
C PHE A 189 23.25 15.58 -7.29
N LEU A 190 23.21 16.13 -6.08
CA LEU A 190 24.21 17.10 -5.62
C LEU A 190 25.62 16.51 -5.50
N ARG A 191 25.74 15.21 -5.19
CA ARG A 191 27.03 14.51 -5.15
C ARG A 191 27.63 14.34 -6.54
N ALA A 192 26.81 13.97 -7.52
CA ALA A 192 27.24 13.76 -8.89
C ALA A 192 27.48 15.08 -9.65
N TYR A 193 26.63 16.09 -9.41
CA TYR A 193 26.62 17.35 -10.16
C TYR A 193 26.58 18.59 -9.25
N PRO A 194 27.59 18.78 -8.38
CA PRO A 194 27.59 19.86 -7.37
C PRO A 194 27.62 21.29 -7.94
N ARG A 195 27.98 21.43 -9.22
CA ARG A 195 28.07 22.71 -9.97
C ARG A 195 26.99 22.86 -11.04
N SER A 196 26.06 21.92 -11.15
CA SER A 196 24.95 22.04 -12.10
C SER A 196 24.08 23.26 -11.74
N PRO A 197 23.48 23.96 -12.71
CA PRO A 197 22.52 25.03 -12.44
C PRO A 197 21.37 24.59 -11.51
N PHE A 198 20.98 23.30 -11.53
CA PHE A 198 19.90 22.78 -10.68
C PHE A 198 20.34 22.50 -9.23
N ALA A 199 21.63 22.66 -8.89
CA ALA A 199 22.13 22.38 -7.55
C ALA A 199 21.50 23.29 -6.48
N ILE A 200 21.15 24.53 -6.83
CA ILE A 200 20.48 25.45 -5.90
C ILE A 200 19.07 24.93 -5.56
N GLU A 201 18.32 24.49 -6.57
CA GLU A 201 16.98 23.93 -6.39
C GLU A 201 17.01 22.62 -5.59
N ALA A 202 17.97 21.75 -5.87
CA ALA A 202 18.16 20.51 -5.11
C ALA A 202 18.44 20.78 -3.63
N ARG A 203 19.28 21.78 -3.31
CA ARG A 203 19.55 22.20 -1.93
C ARG A 203 18.30 22.77 -1.26
N ALA A 204 17.57 23.64 -1.96
CA ALA A 204 16.33 24.18 -1.44
C ALA A 204 15.28 23.09 -1.15
N ALA A 205 15.22 22.04 -1.98
CA ALA A 205 14.37 20.89 -1.74
C ALA A 205 14.79 20.12 -0.47
N LEU A 206 16.09 19.86 -0.28
CA LEU A 206 16.61 19.23 0.94
C LEU A 206 16.30 20.06 2.20
N ASP A 207 16.52 21.38 2.13
CA ASP A 207 16.22 22.27 3.25
C ASP A 207 14.73 22.23 3.60
N GLU A 208 13.84 22.07 2.62
CA GLU A 208 12.40 21.92 2.87
C GLU A 208 12.05 20.59 3.54
N PHE A 209 12.67 19.48 3.14
CA PHE A 209 12.51 18.20 3.84
C PHE A 209 12.96 18.31 5.29
N GLN A 210 14.14 18.91 5.51
CA GLN A 210 14.68 19.10 6.85
C GLN A 210 13.77 20.00 7.70
N ARG A 211 13.26 21.12 7.15
CA ARG A 211 12.33 22.00 7.87
C ARG A 211 11.06 21.28 8.33
N ARG A 212 10.49 20.43 7.47
CA ARG A 212 9.27 19.66 7.81
C ARG A 212 9.53 18.64 8.90
N ASP A 213 10.67 17.95 8.80
CA ASP A 213 11.13 16.99 9.81
C ASP A 213 11.35 17.69 11.16
N ASP A 214 12.15 18.76 11.19
CA ASP A 214 12.43 19.56 12.38
C ASP A 214 11.15 20.08 13.05
N TYR A 215 10.18 20.55 12.24
CA TYR A 215 8.89 21.01 12.75
C TYR A 215 8.08 19.87 13.40
N ALA A 216 8.02 18.70 12.76
CA ALA A 216 7.30 17.54 13.28
C ALA A 216 7.96 17.02 14.57
N TRP A 217 9.29 16.96 14.59
CA TRP A 217 10.08 16.61 15.76
C TRP A 217 9.82 17.57 16.92
N ASP A 218 9.92 18.87 16.70
CA ASP A 218 9.71 19.89 17.72
C ASP A 218 8.28 19.86 18.27
N SER A 219 7.29 19.54 17.43
CA SER A 219 5.93 19.27 17.87
C SER A 219 5.83 18.02 18.76
N ALA A 220 6.49 16.93 18.41
CA ALA A 220 6.50 15.70 19.21
C ALA A 220 7.19 15.94 20.57
N ARG A 221 8.33 16.61 20.53
CA ARG A 221 9.13 16.99 21.71
C ARG A 221 8.38 17.89 22.68
N ARG A 222 7.58 18.85 22.19
CA ARG A 222 6.74 19.70 23.05
C ARG A 222 5.65 18.93 23.79
N ARG A 223 5.09 17.90 23.14
CA ARG A 223 4.02 17.08 23.73
C ARG A 223 4.58 15.96 24.61
N ASP A 224 5.82 15.55 24.36
CA ASP A 224 6.60 14.59 25.14
C ASP A 224 5.81 13.33 25.52
N SER A 225 5.16 12.70 24.54
CA SER A 225 4.37 11.48 24.74
C SER A 225 4.72 10.42 23.70
N ILE A 226 4.63 9.16 24.10
CA ILE A 226 4.91 8.01 23.22
C ILE A 226 4.13 8.11 21.92
N ARG A 227 2.83 8.44 21.99
CA ARG A 227 1.95 8.60 20.83
C ARG A 227 2.49 9.57 19.79
N GLU A 228 3.04 10.71 20.23
CA GLU A 228 3.52 11.76 19.33
C GLU A 228 4.88 11.40 18.72
N TYR A 229 5.76 10.74 19.47
CA TYR A 229 7.00 10.18 18.93
C TYR A 229 6.73 9.04 17.94
N GLU A 230 5.77 8.16 18.22
CA GLU A 230 5.36 7.10 17.30
C GLU A 230 4.73 7.67 16.02
N ARG A 231 3.97 8.76 16.12
CA ARG A 231 3.49 9.50 14.95
C ARG A 231 4.65 10.07 14.14
N TYR A 232 5.60 10.75 14.79
CA TYR A 232 6.78 11.28 14.12
C TYR A 232 7.55 10.17 13.37
N LEU A 233 7.80 9.02 14.01
CA LEU A 233 8.49 7.88 13.39
C LEU A 233 7.74 7.29 12.19
N ARG A 234 6.41 7.40 12.16
CA ARG A 234 5.58 6.96 11.04
C ARG A 234 5.64 7.95 9.87
N ASP A 235 5.52 9.24 10.19
CA ASP A 235 5.48 10.32 9.19
C ASP A 235 6.90 10.56 8.59
N PHE A 236 7.96 10.28 9.36
CA PHE A 236 9.37 10.48 9.00
C PHE A 236 10.19 9.22 9.31
N PRO A 237 10.00 8.13 8.54
CA PRO A 237 10.67 6.85 8.81
C PRO A 237 12.19 6.91 8.68
N ASP A 238 12.72 7.82 7.86
CA ASP A 238 14.16 8.06 7.71
C ASP A 238 14.54 9.48 8.18
N GLY A 239 13.74 10.05 9.10
CA GLY A 239 13.94 11.40 9.60
C GLY A 239 15.21 11.57 10.46
N TYR A 240 15.72 12.79 10.52
CA TYR A 240 16.93 13.16 11.26
C TYR A 240 16.81 12.86 12.76
N HIS A 241 15.62 12.99 13.34
CA HIS A 241 15.36 12.79 14.77
C HIS A 241 14.79 11.40 15.10
N ARG A 242 14.84 10.44 14.15
CA ARG A 242 14.35 9.08 14.36
C ARG A 242 14.92 8.44 15.62
N ARG A 243 16.25 8.46 15.76
CA ARG A 243 16.94 7.85 16.90
C ARG A 243 16.57 8.54 18.21
N ASP A 244 16.40 9.85 18.18
CA ASP A 244 16.02 10.64 19.36
C ASP A 244 14.58 10.32 19.79
N ALA A 245 13.65 10.16 18.83
CA ALA A 245 12.29 9.72 19.10
C ALA A 245 12.24 8.30 19.68
N GLU A 246 12.97 7.35 19.09
CA GLU A 246 13.09 5.98 19.60
C GLU A 246 13.65 5.95 21.02
N HIS A 247 14.73 6.70 21.27
CA HIS A 247 15.34 6.82 22.58
C HIS A 247 14.39 7.44 23.60
N ARG A 248 13.63 8.48 23.22
CA ARG A 248 12.70 9.11 24.14
C ARG A 248 11.52 8.20 24.49
N ILE A 249 10.99 7.44 23.53
CA ILE A 249 9.99 6.39 23.81
C ILE A 249 10.53 5.39 24.83
N PHE A 250 11.77 4.93 24.64
CA PHE A 250 12.41 4.01 25.58
C PHE A 250 12.51 4.58 26.99
N GLN A 251 12.95 5.83 27.14
CA GLN A 251 13.04 6.50 28.45
C GLN A 251 11.68 6.62 29.12
N ILE A 252 10.66 7.08 28.39
CA ILE A 252 9.31 7.26 28.91
C ILE A 252 8.76 5.92 29.43
N ARG A 253 8.93 4.83 28.67
CA ARG A 253 8.52 3.48 29.11
C ARG A 253 9.29 2.98 30.33
N ALA A 254 10.59 3.28 30.42
CA ALA A 254 11.41 2.91 31.57
C ALA A 254 10.98 3.66 32.85
N ASP A 255 10.73 4.97 32.75
CA ASP A 255 10.25 5.80 33.86
C ASP A 255 8.86 5.35 34.34
N GLU A 256 7.98 5.04 33.40
CA GLU A 256 6.66 4.48 33.71
C GLU A 256 6.78 3.16 34.48
N ARG A 257 7.63 2.25 33.99
CA ARG A 257 7.84 0.95 34.64
C ARG A 257 8.34 1.11 36.08
N LEU A 258 9.28 2.02 36.33
CA LEU A 258 9.77 2.30 37.67
C LEU A 258 8.67 2.87 38.58
N ALA A 259 7.81 3.75 38.05
CA ALA A 259 6.66 4.28 38.77
C ALA A 259 5.65 3.18 39.12
N TRP A 260 5.35 2.30 38.17
CA TRP A 260 4.48 1.15 38.38
C TRP A 260 5.03 0.18 39.43
N ASP A 261 6.31 -0.19 39.33
CA ASP A 261 6.95 -1.10 40.28
C ASP A 261 6.98 -0.48 41.69
N ARG A 262 7.13 0.85 41.81
CA ARG A 262 6.98 1.56 43.09
C ARG A 262 5.55 1.46 43.62
N ALA A 263 4.54 1.74 42.79
CA ALA A 263 3.14 1.64 43.19
C ALA A 263 2.79 0.24 43.67
N ARG A 264 3.27 -0.80 42.98
CA ARG A 264 3.13 -2.20 43.38
C ARG A 264 3.82 -2.57 44.69
N ARG A 265 4.99 -1.99 44.99
CA ARG A 265 5.68 -2.23 46.27
C ARG A 265 4.96 -1.59 47.45
N ILE A 266 4.38 -0.40 47.24
CA ILE A 266 3.64 0.32 48.29
C ILE A 266 2.23 -0.28 48.47
N ASP A 267 1.62 -0.73 47.37
CA ASP A 267 0.32 -1.41 47.33
C ASP A 267 -0.79 -0.68 48.09
N SER A 268 -0.96 0.61 47.81
CA SER A 268 -1.98 1.46 48.41
C SER A 268 -2.77 2.22 47.36
N ILE A 269 -4.02 2.58 47.68
CA ILE A 269 -4.88 3.38 46.79
C ILE A 269 -4.16 4.66 46.34
N LEU A 270 -3.53 5.38 47.27
CA LEU A 270 -2.80 6.63 46.98
C LEU A 270 -1.63 6.42 46.02
N ALA A 271 -0.89 5.32 46.14
CA ALA A 271 0.24 5.05 45.25
C ALA A 271 -0.19 4.74 43.80
N TYR A 272 -1.31 4.03 43.64
CA TYR A 272 -1.90 3.77 42.32
C TYR A 272 -2.58 5.01 41.71
N GLU A 273 -3.20 5.86 42.53
CA GLU A 273 -3.74 7.16 42.10
C GLU A 273 -2.63 8.11 41.63
N ASP A 274 -1.49 8.15 42.34
CA ASP A 274 -0.32 8.92 41.93
C ASP A 274 0.23 8.46 40.57
N TYR A 275 0.39 7.13 40.41
CA TYR A 275 0.79 6.54 39.14
C TYR A 275 -0.18 6.92 38.01
N ARG A 276 -1.50 6.73 38.18
CA ARG A 276 -2.50 7.07 37.14
C ARG A 276 -2.50 8.55 36.78
N ARG A 277 -2.29 9.43 37.76
CA ARG A 277 -2.24 10.89 37.53
C ARG A 277 -1.03 11.27 36.70
N ARG A 278 0.12 10.64 36.95
CA ARG A 278 1.37 10.91 36.24
C ARG A 278 1.43 10.24 34.86
N TRP A 279 0.74 9.12 34.70
CA TRP A 279 0.72 8.29 33.50
C TRP A 279 -0.71 8.03 33.03
N PRO A 280 -1.43 9.07 32.56
CA PRO A 280 -2.84 8.97 32.21
C PRO A 280 -3.12 8.05 31.02
N ASP A 281 -2.13 7.82 30.17
CA ASP A 281 -2.18 6.91 29.02
C ASP A 281 -1.13 5.79 29.11
N GLY A 282 -0.62 5.51 30.32
CA GLY A 282 0.37 4.46 30.56
C GLY A 282 -0.15 3.04 30.34
N ASP A 283 0.75 2.13 30.00
CA ASP A 283 0.49 0.70 29.79
C ASP A 283 -0.12 0.04 31.04
N TYR A 284 0.26 0.46 32.25
CA TYR A 284 -0.25 -0.13 33.51
C TYR A 284 -1.47 0.58 34.08
N ARG A 285 -2.08 1.53 33.36
CA ARG A 285 -3.25 2.29 33.83
C ARG A 285 -4.40 1.38 34.29
N ARG A 286 -4.74 0.39 33.46
CA ARG A 286 -5.84 -0.55 33.76
C ARG A 286 -5.52 -1.47 34.93
N ASP A 287 -4.24 -1.84 35.10
CA ASP A 287 -3.79 -2.64 36.25
C ASP A 287 -3.90 -1.85 37.55
N ALA A 288 -3.49 -0.57 37.53
CA ALA A 288 -3.64 0.34 38.66
C ALA A 288 -5.11 0.49 39.07
N GLU A 289 -6.01 0.70 38.11
CA GLU A 289 -7.46 0.79 38.35
C GLU A 289 -8.02 -0.47 39.03
N ARG A 290 -7.75 -1.64 38.44
CA ARG A 290 -8.20 -2.91 39.02
C ARG A 290 -7.69 -3.10 40.45
N ARG A 291 -6.43 -2.76 40.71
CA ARG A 291 -5.86 -2.95 42.05
C ARG A 291 -6.44 -1.98 43.06
N MET A 292 -6.68 -0.73 42.69
CA MET A 292 -7.38 0.24 43.54
C MET A 292 -8.77 -0.25 43.93
N ASP A 293 -9.54 -0.77 42.98
CA ASP A 293 -10.89 -1.28 43.25
C ASP A 293 -10.86 -2.49 44.20
N GLN A 294 -9.89 -3.40 44.02
CA GLN A 294 -9.71 -4.53 44.92
C GLN A 294 -9.34 -4.08 46.34
N LEU A 295 -8.45 -3.09 46.49
CA LEU A 295 -8.09 -2.55 47.80
C LEU A 295 -9.29 -1.87 48.50
N ARG A 296 -10.14 -1.15 47.74
CA ARG A 296 -11.38 -0.55 48.25
C ARG A 296 -12.38 -1.61 48.71
N GLN A 297 -12.58 -2.67 47.92
CA GLN A 297 -13.47 -3.78 48.26
C GLN A 297 -12.99 -4.50 49.53
N ASN A 298 -11.69 -4.77 49.64
CA ASN A 298 -11.11 -5.39 50.83
C ASN A 298 -11.27 -4.52 52.08
N ALA A 299 -11.19 -3.19 51.94
CA ALA A 299 -11.45 -2.27 53.04
C ALA A 299 -12.93 -2.19 53.43
N ALA A 300 -13.84 -2.31 52.46
CA ALA A 300 -15.28 -2.30 52.68
C ALA A 300 -15.83 -3.63 53.25
N SER A 301 -15.17 -4.75 52.94
CA SER A 301 -15.51 -6.10 53.40
C SER A 301 -14.27 -6.80 53.94
N PRO A 302 -13.80 -6.45 55.15
CA PRO A 302 -12.64 -7.10 55.74
C PRO A 302 -12.93 -8.59 55.96
N PRO A 303 -11.94 -9.48 55.79
CA PRO A 303 -12.13 -10.90 56.06
C PRO A 303 -12.63 -11.12 57.50
N PRO A 304 -13.49 -12.12 57.75
CA PRO A 304 -14.01 -12.40 59.09
C PRO A 304 -12.86 -12.60 60.08
N ALA A 305 -12.94 -11.95 61.24
CA ALA A 305 -11.92 -12.06 62.27
C ALA A 305 -11.71 -13.53 62.67
N PRO A 306 -10.48 -13.97 63.00
CA PRO A 306 -10.24 -15.32 63.49
C PRO A 306 -11.10 -15.57 64.74
N PRO A 307 -11.66 -16.79 64.91
CA PRO A 307 -12.50 -17.09 66.06
C PRO A 307 -11.71 -16.87 67.36
N PRO A 308 -12.34 -16.32 68.42
CA PRO A 308 -11.67 -16.15 69.70
C PRO A 308 -11.20 -17.51 70.24
N PRO A 309 -10.03 -17.59 70.91
CA PRO A 309 -9.52 -18.84 71.46
C PRO A 309 -10.52 -19.42 72.48
N PRO A 310 -10.81 -20.72 72.45
CA PRO A 310 -11.79 -21.32 73.35
C PRO A 310 -11.25 -21.33 74.79
N GLY A 311 -11.90 -20.61 75.71
CA GLY A 311 -11.76 -20.91 77.15
C GLY A 311 -11.62 -19.77 78.17
N ALA A 312 -12.10 -18.55 77.95
CA ALA A 312 -12.17 -17.56 79.04
C ALA A 312 -13.52 -17.64 79.78
N ARG A 313 -13.56 -18.33 80.93
CA ARG A 313 -14.66 -18.23 81.92
C ARG A 313 -14.60 -16.86 82.62
N PRO A 314 -15.75 -16.25 83.02
CA PRO A 314 -15.73 -15.00 83.77
C PRO A 314 -15.42 -15.26 85.25
N PRO A 315 -14.54 -14.48 85.91
CA PRO A 315 -14.37 -14.62 87.35
C PRO A 315 -15.42 -13.82 88.14
N GLN A 316 -15.92 -14.47 89.19
CA GLN A 316 -16.77 -13.90 90.23
C GLN A 316 -16.03 -12.86 91.08
N GLN A 317 -16.81 -11.93 91.63
CA GLN A 317 -16.38 -10.93 92.59
C GLN A 317 -15.88 -11.57 93.89
N GLY A 318 -14.68 -11.21 94.31
CA GLY A 318 -14.10 -11.53 95.61
C GLY A 318 -13.11 -10.44 96.03
N ALA A 319 -13.42 -9.77 97.12
CA ALA A 319 -12.61 -8.71 97.71
C ALA A 319 -11.30 -9.26 98.33
N GLY A 320 -10.21 -8.49 98.24
CA GLY A 320 -8.98 -8.77 98.99
C GLY A 320 -7.76 -8.17 98.31
N GLY A 321 -7.14 -7.17 98.96
CA GLY A 321 -6.07 -6.36 98.41
C GLY A 321 -4.73 -7.06 98.23
N GLY A 322 -3.84 -6.40 97.48
CA GLY A 322 -2.45 -6.84 97.32
C GLY A 322 -1.79 -6.31 96.05
N GLN A 323 -1.22 -5.11 96.15
CA GLN A 323 -0.05 -4.57 95.42
C GLN A 323 0.28 -5.12 94.01
N THR A 324 0.09 -4.28 93.00
CA THR A 324 0.60 -4.46 91.63
C THR A 324 2.09 -4.07 91.54
N PRO A 325 2.98 -4.91 90.97
CA PRO A 325 4.30 -4.47 90.51
C PRO A 325 4.20 -3.73 89.16
N PRO A 326 5.18 -2.87 88.80
CA PRO A 326 5.13 -2.11 87.54
C PRO A 326 5.37 -3.02 86.32
N ALA A 327 4.69 -2.68 85.22
CA ALA A 327 4.80 -3.33 83.92
C ALA A 327 6.20 -3.13 83.30
N SER A 328 6.77 -4.22 82.77
CA SER A 328 7.98 -4.19 81.94
C SER A 328 7.74 -3.41 80.63
N PRO A 329 8.73 -2.65 80.11
CA PRO A 329 8.61 -2.00 78.80
C PRO A 329 8.61 -3.04 77.66
N PRO A 330 8.02 -2.71 76.48
CA PRO A 330 8.03 -3.59 75.33
C PRO A 330 9.46 -3.81 74.78
N PRO A 331 9.73 -4.94 74.10
CA PRO A 331 11.05 -5.21 73.52
C PRO A 331 11.39 -4.20 72.40
N PRO A 332 12.68 -3.91 72.17
CA PRO A 332 13.11 -2.99 71.12
C PRO A 332 12.79 -3.57 69.72
N PRO A 333 12.61 -2.70 68.70
CA PRO A 333 12.42 -3.15 67.32
C PRO A 333 13.66 -3.92 66.82
N PRO A 334 13.50 -4.85 65.86
CA PRO A 334 14.62 -5.60 65.30
C PRO A 334 15.63 -4.65 64.65
N ALA A 335 16.92 -4.96 64.84
CA ALA A 335 18.03 -4.20 64.30
C ALA A 335 17.92 -4.08 62.77
N TYR A 336 18.10 -2.84 62.28
CA TYR A 336 18.12 -2.51 60.86
C TYR A 336 19.28 -3.25 60.17
N GLN A 337 18.98 -4.18 59.26
CA GLN A 337 19.97 -4.71 58.32
C GLN A 337 19.93 -3.85 57.04
N PRO A 338 21.04 -3.22 56.62
CA PRO A 338 21.06 -2.52 55.34
C PRO A 338 20.88 -3.53 54.20
N PRO A 339 20.19 -3.15 53.11
CA PRO A 339 19.94 -4.05 51.99
C PRO A 339 21.26 -4.49 51.33
N VAL A 340 21.35 -5.78 51.04
CA VAL A 340 22.39 -6.34 50.16
C VAL A 340 22.29 -5.63 48.82
N GLN A 341 23.39 -5.00 48.37
CA GLN A 341 23.44 -4.36 47.05
C GLN A 341 23.12 -5.43 45.99
N PRO A 342 22.17 -5.18 45.06
CA PRO A 342 22.00 -6.07 43.93
C PRO A 342 23.29 -6.07 43.12
N ALA A 343 23.75 -7.26 42.71
CA ALA A 343 24.91 -7.41 41.84
C ALA A 343 24.81 -6.49 40.62
N ALA A 344 25.92 -5.86 40.25
CA ALA A 344 26.01 -5.00 39.08
C ALA A 344 25.45 -5.71 37.83
N PRO A 345 24.71 -5.00 36.95
CA PRO A 345 24.24 -5.59 35.72
C PRO A 345 25.43 -6.06 34.86
N PRO A 346 25.30 -7.15 34.09
CA PRO A 346 26.36 -7.55 33.17
C PRO A 346 26.64 -6.44 32.16
N SER A 347 27.92 -6.23 31.83
CA SER A 347 28.36 -5.25 30.84
C SER A 347 27.59 -5.40 29.52
N PRO A 348 27.27 -4.29 28.83
CA PRO A 348 26.60 -4.36 27.53
C PRO A 348 27.47 -5.14 26.52
N PRO A 349 26.86 -5.87 25.57
CA PRO A 349 27.61 -6.49 24.49
C PRO A 349 28.36 -5.40 23.70
N PRO A 350 29.53 -5.71 23.12
CA PRO A 350 30.27 -4.75 22.31
C PRO A 350 29.39 -4.23 21.18
N ALA A 351 29.51 -2.92 20.90
CA ALA A 351 28.81 -2.27 19.80
C ALA A 351 29.03 -3.06 18.50
N TYR A 352 27.94 -3.31 17.77
CA TYR A 352 28.01 -3.97 16.47
C TYR A 352 28.89 -3.14 15.54
N GLN A 353 30.06 -3.70 15.18
CA GLN A 353 30.87 -3.17 14.10
C GLN A 353 30.31 -3.75 12.79
N PRO A 354 29.79 -2.92 11.87
CA PRO A 354 29.41 -3.42 10.57
C PRO A 354 30.65 -4.01 9.87
N PRO A 355 30.49 -5.10 9.08
CA PRO A 355 31.60 -5.64 8.32
C PRO A 355 32.20 -4.54 7.41
N PRO A 356 33.52 -4.56 7.16
CA PRO A 356 34.12 -3.63 6.22
C PRO A 356 33.44 -3.76 4.86
N PRO A 357 33.31 -2.65 4.09
CA PRO A 357 32.72 -2.71 2.77
C PRO A 357 33.43 -3.75 1.91
N ALA A 358 32.66 -4.50 1.11
CA ALA A 358 33.22 -5.44 0.16
C ALA A 358 34.27 -4.73 -0.72
N PRO A 359 35.42 -5.39 -1.03
CA PRO A 359 36.39 -4.82 -1.94
C PRO A 359 35.72 -4.52 -3.29
N PRO A 360 36.13 -3.43 -3.97
CA PRO A 360 35.56 -3.11 -5.28
C PRO A 360 35.74 -4.29 -6.24
N PRO A 361 34.79 -4.51 -7.17
CA PRO A 361 34.96 -5.52 -8.21
C PRO A 361 36.28 -5.26 -8.96
N PRO A 362 36.98 -6.32 -9.40
CA PRO A 362 38.18 -6.16 -10.20
C PRO A 362 37.86 -5.29 -11.42
N PRO A 363 38.79 -4.42 -11.86
CA PRO A 363 38.58 -3.62 -13.06
C PRO A 363 38.25 -4.56 -14.24
N PRO A 364 37.36 -4.13 -15.16
CA PRO A 364 37.15 -4.89 -16.39
C PRO A 364 38.51 -5.15 -17.06
N PRO A 365 38.71 -6.33 -17.67
CA PRO A 365 39.95 -6.60 -18.38
C PRO A 365 40.21 -5.43 -19.34
N ALA A 366 41.42 -4.87 -19.26
CA ALA A 366 41.85 -3.83 -20.17
C ALA A 366 41.49 -4.28 -21.59
N ALA A 367 40.68 -3.48 -22.28
CA ALA A 367 40.40 -3.71 -23.68
C ALA A 367 41.76 -3.90 -24.36
N GLN A 368 42.02 -5.12 -24.83
CA GLN A 368 43.16 -5.36 -25.68
C GLN A 368 43.06 -4.34 -26.81
N PRO A 369 44.17 -3.66 -27.17
CA PRO A 369 44.14 -2.77 -28.31
C PRO A 369 43.65 -3.60 -29.50
N GLN A 370 42.47 -3.25 -30.02
CA GLN A 370 42.03 -3.79 -31.28
C GLN A 370 43.11 -3.38 -32.28
N SER A 371 43.84 -4.39 -32.73
CA SER A 371 44.75 -4.33 -33.85
C SER A 371 44.08 -3.57 -34.98
N GLU A 372 44.68 -2.43 -35.33
CA GLU A 372 44.40 -1.69 -36.55
C GLU A 372 44.39 -2.67 -37.73
N ALA A 373 43.21 -2.87 -38.32
CA ALA A 373 43.12 -3.48 -39.63
C ALA A 373 43.50 -2.41 -40.68
N PRO A 374 44.12 -2.83 -41.80
CA PRO A 374 44.82 -1.92 -42.69
C PRO A 374 43.86 -1.06 -43.49
N VAL A 375 44.23 0.21 -43.68
CA VAL A 375 43.63 1.14 -44.63
C VAL A 375 43.86 0.59 -46.03
N GLU A 376 42.82 0.00 -46.62
CA GLU A 376 42.80 -0.36 -48.03
C GLU A 376 42.61 0.92 -48.86
N SER A 377 43.65 1.26 -49.61
CA SER A 377 43.68 2.38 -50.55
C SER A 377 42.73 2.08 -51.70
N GLY A 378 41.54 2.68 -51.67
CA GLY A 378 40.60 2.69 -52.80
C GLY A 378 40.87 3.89 -53.70
N GLU A 379 41.30 3.59 -54.92
CA GLU A 379 41.60 4.49 -56.03
C GLU A 379 40.56 5.58 -56.28
N GLY A 380 41.06 6.74 -56.72
CA GLY A 380 40.28 7.90 -57.10
C GLY A 380 39.30 7.65 -58.25
N ARG A 381 38.13 8.27 -58.12
CA ARG A 381 37.34 8.73 -59.26
C ARG A 381 37.09 10.22 -59.11
N GLU A 382 37.76 10.95 -59.98
CA GLU A 382 37.49 12.34 -60.36
C GLU A 382 36.04 12.47 -60.85
N GLU A 383 35.22 13.28 -60.17
CA GLU A 383 34.01 13.85 -60.74
C GLU A 383 34.12 15.39 -60.76
N GLN A 384 33.88 15.92 -61.95
CA GLN A 384 34.01 17.31 -62.38
C GLN A 384 32.96 18.24 -61.72
N PRO A 385 33.26 19.54 -61.54
CA PRO A 385 32.28 20.51 -61.07
C PRO A 385 31.31 20.95 -62.19
N PRO A 386 30.07 21.35 -61.85
CA PRO A 386 29.07 21.71 -62.85
C PRO A 386 29.29 23.11 -63.44
N ASN A 387 29.05 23.13 -64.74
CA ASN A 387 29.06 24.25 -65.67
C ASN A 387 28.03 25.33 -65.26
N GLN A 388 28.48 26.57 -65.05
CA GLN A 388 27.60 27.74 -65.03
C GLN A 388 27.31 28.16 -66.48
N ALA A 389 26.04 28.19 -66.87
CA ALA A 389 25.59 28.82 -68.10
C ALA A 389 24.97 30.20 -67.78
N PRO A 390 25.20 31.24 -68.60
CA PRO A 390 24.67 32.57 -68.38
C PRO A 390 23.35 32.79 -69.12
N GLN A 391 22.38 33.41 -68.43
CA GLN A 391 21.56 34.57 -68.81
C GLN A 391 20.24 34.56 -68.02
#